data_AF-A3SPT5-F1
#
_entry.id   AF-A3SPT5-F1
#
_cell.length_a   1.000
_cell.length_b   1.000
_cell.length_c   1.000
_cell.angle_alpha   90.00
_cell.angle_beta   90.00
_cell.angle_gamma   90.00
#
_symmetry.space_group_name_H-M   'P 1'
#
loop_
_entity.id
_entity.type
_entity.pdbx_description
1 polymer ?
#
loop_
_entity_poly.entity_id
_entity_poly.type
_entity_poly.pdbx_seq_one_letter_code
_entity_poly.pdbx_strand_id
1 'polypeptide(L)'
;MHNVVRLNVPFRQTSAAARQGALVRNFAEDRRGREDVFWLKENAEILNVLETTGATLGPEALALHQPGYEQLEARLGFFPQYYRFHLSMCLDLEDLGFGGDKGARLAEWVAAQGLAEAELSDLQRAEARRLCLRRGVDPLAGEGAALEARLRAFAGRSQTFAMPNKKAAYELTHIIFYLSEYGRVDPQIDAAMHDSLIFAGTLAFLDFNADLLAEICIALRFAGEEPPEVWDIWLRQQLRCFSLVPDEAAPLADDYHEYLMLNWYLSLTGLGGFADQVPEGRVVFRRVRPLSGPLRELSECIYAMGNTRSGDWPKMRETVSARLSQEAQAAIAAAEAATGQFDAFFHGFSRVGLQMELRA
;
A
#
# COMPACT_ATOMS: atom_id res chain seq x y z
N MET A 1 6.12 -21.78 46.75
CA MET A 1 5.16 -21.27 45.75
C MET A 1 5.24 -19.76 45.75
N HIS A 2 5.95 -19.15 44.81
CA HIS A 2 5.93 -17.70 44.64
C HIS A 2 4.89 -17.34 43.59
N ASN A 3 3.70 -16.94 44.05
CA ASN A 3 2.70 -16.33 43.19
C ASN A 3 3.22 -14.95 42.78
N VAL A 4 3.74 -14.84 41.57
CA VAL A 4 3.96 -13.54 40.93
C VAL A 4 2.60 -13.03 40.48
N VAL A 5 2.03 -12.11 41.24
CA VAL A 5 0.88 -11.31 40.80
C VAL A 5 1.39 -10.36 39.71
N ARG A 6 1.08 -10.63 38.44
CA ARG A 6 1.26 -9.65 37.38
C ARG A 6 0.24 -8.54 37.62
N LEU A 7 0.71 -7.41 38.14
CA LEU A 7 -0.05 -6.17 38.12
C LEU A 7 -0.21 -5.78 36.64
N ASN A 8 -1.46 -5.77 36.14
CA ASN A 8 -1.78 -5.13 34.87
C ASN A 8 -1.44 -3.65 35.02
N VAL A 9 -0.26 -3.26 34.53
CA VAL A 9 0.07 -1.84 34.40
C VAL A 9 -0.97 -1.26 33.43
N PRO A 10 -1.77 -0.26 33.83
CA PRO A 10 -2.73 0.33 32.93
C PRO A 10 -1.99 0.90 31.72
N PHE A 11 -2.43 0.55 30.53
CA PHE A 11 -1.87 1.06 29.29
C PHE A 11 -1.88 2.59 29.31
N ARG A 12 -0.70 3.18 29.06
CA ARG A 12 -0.50 4.65 29.11
C ARG A 12 -0.95 5.37 27.84
N GLN A 13 -1.35 4.65 26.78
CA GLN A 13 -1.63 5.23 25.46
C GLN A 13 -3.12 5.63 25.33
N THR A 14 -3.53 6.62 26.13
CA THR A 14 -4.93 7.09 26.19
C THR A 14 -5.31 8.02 25.03
N SER A 15 -4.33 8.60 24.32
CA SER A 15 -4.55 9.45 23.14
C SER A 15 -4.08 8.79 21.85
N ALA A 16 -4.56 9.29 20.69
CA ALA A 16 -4.09 8.85 19.37
C ALA A 16 -2.58 9.10 19.21
N ALA A 17 -2.12 10.30 19.57
CA ALA A 17 -0.70 10.66 19.55
C ALA A 17 0.16 9.72 20.40
N ALA A 18 -0.33 9.25 21.55
CA ALA A 18 0.40 8.31 22.39
C ALA A 18 0.49 6.91 21.77
N ARG A 19 -0.57 6.43 21.10
CA ARG A 19 -0.56 5.15 20.37
C ARG A 19 0.34 5.20 19.15
N GLN A 20 0.23 6.26 18.35
CA GLN A 20 1.09 6.50 17.19
C GLN A 20 2.55 6.66 17.62
N GLY A 21 2.83 7.39 18.71
CA GLY A 21 4.18 7.51 19.27
C GLY A 21 4.75 6.18 19.74
N ALA A 22 3.93 5.30 20.33
CA ALA A 22 4.34 3.95 20.70
C ALA A 22 4.62 3.08 19.46
N LEU A 23 3.82 3.24 18.39
CA LEU A 23 4.05 2.57 17.12
C LEU A 23 5.37 3.03 16.48
N VAL A 24 5.63 4.34 16.45
CA VAL A 24 6.89 4.93 15.96
C VAL A 24 8.08 4.38 16.74
N ARG A 25 7.99 4.32 18.09
CA ARG A 25 9.03 3.68 18.92
C ARG A 25 9.28 2.24 18.51
N ASN A 26 8.22 1.47 18.33
CA ASN A 26 8.32 0.07 17.98
C ASN A 26 9.10 -0.15 16.67
N PHE A 27 8.83 0.65 15.64
CA PHE A 27 9.57 0.61 14.38
C PHE A 27 11.00 1.18 14.48
N ALA A 28 11.20 2.22 15.28
CA ALA A 28 12.49 2.89 15.41
C ALA A 28 13.52 2.12 16.24
N GLU A 29 13.08 1.42 17.31
CA GLU A 29 13.96 0.86 18.34
C GLU A 29 13.78 -0.66 18.56
N ASP A 30 12.54 -1.16 18.56
CA ASP A 30 12.24 -2.49 19.13
C ASP A 30 12.18 -3.61 18.08
N ARG A 31 11.72 -3.30 16.86
CA ARG A 31 11.54 -4.30 15.80
C ARG A 31 12.88 -4.68 15.17
N ARG A 32 13.47 -3.76 14.40
CA ARG A 32 14.68 -4.01 13.60
C ARG A 32 15.85 -3.16 14.07
N GLY A 33 17.06 -3.69 13.89
CA GLY A 33 18.28 -2.91 14.11
C GLY A 33 18.48 -1.88 12.98
N ARG A 34 19.05 -0.72 13.31
CA ARG A 34 19.27 0.41 12.38
C ARG A 34 20.20 0.13 11.20
N GLU A 35 20.94 -0.98 11.26
CA GLU A 35 21.84 -1.45 10.20
C GLU A 35 21.13 -2.40 9.21
N ASP A 36 19.88 -2.79 9.49
CA ASP A 36 19.04 -3.57 8.57
C ASP A 36 18.40 -2.65 7.52
N VAL A 37 18.51 -2.99 6.24
CA VAL A 37 17.85 -2.23 5.16
C VAL A 37 16.32 -2.23 5.32
N PHE A 38 15.75 -3.28 5.90
CA PHE A 38 14.31 -3.31 6.19
C PHE A 38 13.92 -2.34 7.30
N TRP A 39 14.84 -1.93 8.17
CA TRP A 39 14.57 -0.85 9.13
C TRP A 39 14.32 0.48 8.39
N LEU A 40 15.10 0.79 7.35
CA LEU A 40 14.90 1.99 6.53
C LEU A 40 13.54 1.96 5.84
N LYS A 41 13.19 0.82 5.24
CA LYS A 41 11.90 0.63 4.58
C LYS A 41 10.74 0.83 5.55
N GLU A 42 10.72 0.08 6.65
CA GLU A 42 9.63 0.12 7.64
C GLU A 42 9.47 1.52 8.24
N ASN A 43 10.58 2.20 8.55
CA ASN A 43 10.53 3.55 9.11
C ASN A 43 10.10 4.60 8.08
N ALA A 44 10.51 4.47 6.82
CA ALA A 44 10.01 5.35 5.75
C ALA A 44 8.49 5.20 5.58
N GLU A 45 7.98 3.98 5.59
CA GLU A 45 6.55 3.70 5.42
C GLU A 45 5.71 4.24 6.58
N ILE A 46 6.06 3.96 7.84
CA ILE A 46 5.29 4.47 8.99
C ILE A 46 5.32 6.00 9.06
N LEU A 47 6.47 6.63 8.83
CA LEU A 47 6.58 8.09 8.84
C LEU A 47 5.75 8.71 7.72
N ASN A 48 5.81 8.15 6.51
CA ASN A 48 5.01 8.61 5.39
C ASN A 48 3.50 8.46 5.64
N VAL A 49 3.05 7.32 6.18
CA VAL A 49 1.62 7.11 6.50
C VAL A 49 1.15 8.10 7.58
N LEU A 50 1.95 8.33 8.62
CA LEU A 50 1.61 9.29 9.67
C LEU A 50 1.60 10.74 9.15
N GLU A 51 2.55 11.10 8.32
CA GLU A 51 2.64 12.42 7.70
C GLU A 51 1.42 12.68 6.79
N THR A 52 1.11 11.74 5.91
CA THR A 52 0.00 11.86 4.95
C THR A 52 -1.39 11.80 5.59
N THR A 53 -1.50 11.29 6.81
CA THR A 53 -2.74 11.32 7.61
C THR A 53 -2.86 12.56 8.50
N GLY A 54 -1.87 13.46 8.46
CA GLY A 54 -1.86 14.66 9.31
C GLY A 54 -1.67 14.35 10.80
N ALA A 55 -1.01 13.23 11.12
CA ALA A 55 -0.78 12.83 12.51
C ALA A 55 0.02 13.90 13.26
N THR A 56 -0.37 14.19 14.50
CA THR A 56 0.39 15.06 15.41
C THR A 56 1.14 14.21 16.41
N LEU A 57 2.45 14.10 16.24
CA LEU A 57 3.32 13.31 17.10
C LEU A 57 3.96 14.17 18.20
N GLY A 58 4.18 13.57 19.37
CA GLY A 58 4.93 14.23 20.44
C GLY A 58 6.42 14.34 20.07
N PRO A 59 7.14 15.38 20.52
CA PRO A 59 8.57 15.55 20.23
C PRO A 59 9.43 14.34 20.61
N GLU A 60 9.08 13.66 21.70
CA GLU A 60 9.78 12.46 22.16
C GLU A 60 9.69 11.28 21.16
N ALA A 61 8.58 11.17 20.42
CA ALA A 61 8.41 10.11 19.43
C ALA A 61 9.30 10.35 18.21
N LEU A 62 9.43 11.60 17.76
CA LEU A 62 10.28 11.98 16.64
C LEU A 62 11.77 11.99 17.01
N ALA A 63 12.10 12.29 18.28
CA ALA A 63 13.47 12.28 18.80
C ALA A 63 14.16 10.91 18.66
N LEU A 64 13.41 9.82 18.53
CA LEU A 64 13.96 8.48 18.31
C LEU A 64 14.75 8.37 16.99
N HIS A 65 14.42 9.19 16.00
CA HIS A 65 15.11 9.26 14.72
C HIS A 65 16.29 10.24 14.70
N GLN A 66 16.50 11.03 15.77
CA GLN A 66 17.56 12.05 15.83
C GLN A 66 18.96 11.51 15.46
N PRO A 67 19.44 10.37 16.00
CA PRO A 67 20.77 9.87 15.63
C PRO A 67 20.90 9.54 14.12
N GLY A 68 19.80 9.13 13.49
CA GLY A 68 19.75 8.88 12.05
C GLY A 68 19.73 10.17 11.23
N TYR A 69 18.96 11.17 11.68
CA TYR A 69 18.88 12.49 11.05
C TYR A 69 20.23 13.24 11.08
N GLU A 70 20.95 13.17 12.20
CA GLU A 70 22.27 13.81 12.35
C GLU A 70 23.33 13.23 11.39
N GLN A 71 23.25 11.94 11.10
CA GLN A 71 24.21 11.23 10.24
C GLN A 71 23.76 11.13 8.77
N LEU A 72 22.63 11.76 8.42
CA LEU A 72 21.93 11.49 7.17
C LEU A 72 22.76 11.83 5.93
N GLU A 73 23.44 12.97 5.90
CA GLU A 73 24.29 13.36 4.76
C GLU A 73 25.45 12.35 4.55
N ALA A 74 26.06 11.88 5.65
CA ALA A 74 27.14 10.91 5.59
C ALA A 74 26.64 9.54 5.10
N ARG A 75 25.49 9.08 5.62
CA ARG A 75 24.86 7.82 5.20
C ARG A 75 24.46 7.86 3.73
N LEU A 76 23.83 8.95 3.29
CA LEU A 76 23.36 9.12 1.91
C LEU A 76 24.54 9.25 0.92
N GLY A 77 25.64 9.89 1.31
CA GLY A 77 26.87 9.93 0.52
C GLY A 77 27.56 8.56 0.40
N PHE A 78 27.47 7.70 1.42
CA PHE A 78 28.11 6.37 1.41
C PHE A 78 27.21 5.27 0.81
N PHE A 79 25.89 5.37 0.99
CA PHE A 79 24.89 4.41 0.50
C PHE A 79 23.87 5.08 -0.44
N PRO A 80 24.30 5.68 -1.57
CA PRO A 80 23.42 6.40 -2.46
C PRO A 80 22.32 5.53 -3.06
N GLN A 81 22.48 4.20 -3.12
CA GLN A 81 21.44 3.28 -3.61
C GLN A 81 20.16 3.28 -2.75
N TYR A 82 20.21 3.77 -1.50
CA TYR A 82 19.07 3.87 -0.59
C TYR A 82 18.55 5.30 -0.42
N TYR A 83 18.94 6.23 -1.30
CA TYR A 83 18.62 7.66 -1.14
C TYR A 83 17.11 7.94 -1.05
N ARG A 84 16.24 7.19 -1.76
CA ARG A 84 14.79 7.39 -1.69
C ARG A 84 14.23 7.16 -0.29
N PHE A 85 14.67 6.10 0.40
CA PHE A 85 14.27 5.87 1.80
C PHE A 85 14.81 6.96 2.72
N HIS A 86 16.09 7.31 2.58
CA HIS A 86 16.71 8.36 3.38
C HIS A 86 16.05 9.73 3.19
N LEU A 87 15.77 10.10 1.94
CA LEU A 87 15.12 11.35 1.58
C LEU A 87 13.66 11.34 2.05
N SER A 88 12.89 10.26 1.81
CA SER A 88 11.51 10.16 2.32
C SER A 88 11.46 10.32 3.83
N MET A 89 12.25 9.55 4.58
CA MET A 89 12.30 9.66 6.05
C MET A 89 12.65 11.07 6.51
N CYS A 90 13.63 11.73 5.87
CA CYS A 90 14.01 13.10 6.20
C CYS A 90 12.86 14.09 6.02
N LEU A 91 12.22 14.04 4.86
CA LEU A 91 11.14 14.94 4.51
C LEU A 91 9.92 14.70 5.41
N ASP A 92 9.58 13.43 5.65
CA ASP A 92 8.45 13.05 6.49
C ASP A 92 8.69 13.43 7.97
N LEU A 93 9.90 13.26 8.50
CA LEU A 93 10.26 13.73 9.85
C LEU A 93 10.13 15.25 9.98
N GLU A 94 10.69 16.00 9.03
CA GLU A 94 10.61 17.47 9.01
C GLU A 94 9.16 17.95 8.94
N ASP A 95 8.35 17.35 8.04
CA ASP A 95 6.95 17.72 7.81
C ASP A 95 6.04 17.28 8.98
N LEU A 96 6.41 16.24 9.73
CA LEU A 96 5.79 15.85 11.01
C LEU A 96 6.16 16.77 12.20
N GLY A 97 7.05 17.74 11.99
CA GLY A 97 7.41 18.74 12.99
C GLY A 97 8.68 18.44 13.79
N PHE A 98 9.56 17.54 13.32
CA PHE A 98 10.89 17.34 13.93
C PHE A 98 11.76 18.61 13.85
N GLY A 99 11.54 19.42 12.82
CA GLY A 99 12.35 20.60 12.50
C GLY A 99 13.62 20.28 11.72
N GLY A 100 14.35 21.33 11.35
CA GLY A 100 15.55 21.24 10.51
C GLY A 100 15.31 21.58 9.04
N ASP A 101 16.38 21.49 8.23
CA ASP A 101 16.40 21.93 6.83
C ASP A 101 17.18 20.98 5.90
N LYS A 102 17.57 19.79 6.41
CA LYS A 102 18.37 18.83 5.65
C LYS A 102 17.63 18.36 4.41
N GLY A 103 16.31 18.22 4.46
CA GLY A 103 15.49 17.75 3.33
C GLY A 103 15.68 18.58 2.07
N ALA A 104 15.77 19.92 2.18
CA ALA A 104 16.02 20.80 1.04
C ALA A 104 17.41 20.56 0.43
N ARG A 105 18.45 20.55 1.28
CA ARG A 105 19.85 20.32 0.84
C ARG A 105 20.04 18.93 0.23
N LEU A 106 19.35 17.93 0.75
CA LEU A 106 19.38 16.56 0.22
C LEU A 106 18.65 16.45 -1.12
N ALA A 107 17.50 17.11 -1.30
CA ALA A 107 16.81 17.14 -2.59
C ALA A 107 17.69 17.79 -3.68
N GLU A 108 18.35 18.91 -3.37
CA GLU A 108 19.32 19.55 -4.26
C GLU A 108 20.50 18.62 -4.58
N TRP A 109 21.05 17.95 -3.58
CA TRP A 109 22.15 17.02 -3.78
C TRP A 109 21.76 15.81 -4.65
N VAL A 110 20.58 15.21 -4.41
CA VAL A 110 20.05 14.08 -5.18
C VAL A 110 19.90 14.46 -6.66
N ALA A 111 19.35 15.66 -6.93
CA ALA A 111 19.26 16.19 -8.29
C ALA A 111 20.63 16.46 -8.90
N ALA A 112 21.55 17.07 -8.15
CA ALA A 112 22.91 17.38 -8.64
C ALA A 112 23.75 16.13 -8.95
N GLN A 113 23.51 15.01 -8.26
CA GLN A 113 24.18 13.73 -8.51
C GLN A 113 23.54 12.92 -9.64
N GLY A 114 22.39 13.34 -10.18
CA GLY A 114 21.68 12.61 -11.23
C GLY A 114 21.17 11.22 -10.79
N LEU A 115 20.77 11.08 -9.51
CA LEU A 115 20.36 9.77 -8.98
C LEU A 115 19.01 9.30 -9.54
N ALA A 116 18.12 10.21 -9.90
CA ALA A 116 16.82 9.87 -10.47
C ALA A 116 16.97 9.24 -11.85
N GLU A 117 17.94 9.68 -12.65
CA GLU A 117 18.24 9.20 -14.00
C GLU A 117 18.76 7.76 -13.99
N ALA A 118 19.44 7.38 -12.90
CA ALA A 118 19.98 6.04 -12.68
C ALA A 118 18.94 5.00 -12.25
N GLU A 119 17.70 5.40 -11.95
CA GLU A 119 16.64 4.48 -11.55
C GLU A 119 16.28 3.49 -12.67
N LEU A 120 15.89 2.26 -12.31
CA LEU A 120 15.63 1.23 -13.31
C LEU A 120 14.27 1.40 -13.98
N SER A 121 13.24 1.76 -13.20
CA SER A 121 11.87 1.87 -13.69
C SER A 121 11.33 3.29 -13.67
N ASP A 122 10.32 3.56 -14.51
CA ASP A 122 9.57 4.81 -14.48
C ASP A 122 8.92 5.05 -13.11
N LEU A 123 8.47 4.00 -12.43
CA LEU A 123 7.88 4.14 -11.11
C LEU A 123 8.89 4.68 -10.09
N GLN A 124 10.12 4.15 -10.12
CA GLN A 124 11.20 4.62 -9.24
C GLN A 124 11.63 6.04 -9.58
N ARG A 125 11.69 6.40 -10.87
CA ARG A 125 11.92 7.78 -11.33
C ARG A 125 10.83 8.73 -10.83
N ALA A 126 9.58 8.30 -10.84
CA ALA A 126 8.43 9.09 -10.39
C ALA A 126 8.50 9.34 -8.88
N GLU A 127 8.85 8.33 -8.09
CA GLU A 127 9.07 8.47 -6.65
C GLU A 127 10.20 9.48 -6.37
N ALA A 128 11.34 9.33 -7.04
CA ALA A 128 12.49 10.22 -6.88
C ALA A 128 12.13 11.69 -7.21
N ARG A 129 11.43 11.88 -8.33
CA ARG A 129 10.94 13.20 -8.75
C ARG A 129 9.96 13.78 -7.72
N ARG A 130 8.99 13.00 -7.25
CA ARG A 130 8.01 13.42 -6.24
C ARG A 130 8.69 13.83 -4.93
N LEU A 131 9.66 13.06 -4.45
CA LEU A 131 10.41 13.38 -3.23
C LEU A 131 11.16 14.71 -3.34
N CYS A 132 11.85 14.97 -4.47
CA CYS A 132 12.58 16.22 -4.66
C CYS A 132 11.65 17.43 -4.84
N LEU A 133 10.51 17.24 -5.52
CA LEU A 133 9.52 18.30 -5.75
C LEU A 133 8.89 18.83 -4.45
N ARG A 134 8.84 18.04 -3.38
CA ARG A 134 8.42 18.49 -2.03
C ARG A 134 9.28 19.63 -1.47
N ARG A 135 10.46 19.86 -2.05
CA ARG A 135 11.36 20.98 -1.71
C ARG A 135 11.64 21.88 -2.93
N GLY A 136 10.79 21.82 -3.96
CA GLY A 136 10.87 22.69 -5.14
C GLY A 136 11.96 22.34 -6.15
N VAL A 137 12.56 21.15 -6.05
CA VAL A 137 13.62 20.68 -6.96
C VAL A 137 13.03 19.63 -7.91
N ASP A 138 13.05 19.88 -9.23
CA ASP A 138 12.68 18.87 -10.23
C ASP A 138 13.94 18.20 -10.79
N PRO A 139 14.30 16.97 -10.35
CA PRO A 139 15.49 16.26 -10.82
C PRO A 139 15.35 15.77 -12.26
N LEU A 140 14.13 15.82 -12.84
CA LEU A 140 13.83 15.33 -14.18
C LEU A 140 13.12 16.40 -15.01
N ALA A 141 13.43 17.69 -14.81
CA ALA A 141 12.72 18.81 -15.43
C ALA A 141 12.55 18.69 -16.97
N GLY A 142 13.51 18.09 -17.66
CA GLY A 142 13.46 17.86 -19.12
C GLY A 142 12.64 16.65 -19.57
N GLU A 143 12.34 15.71 -18.67
CA GLU A 143 11.70 14.42 -18.98
C GLU A 143 10.41 14.17 -18.20
N GLY A 144 10.09 15.00 -17.21
CA GLY A 144 8.98 14.80 -16.27
C GLY A 144 7.63 14.60 -16.94
N ALA A 145 7.31 15.39 -17.98
CA ALA A 145 6.07 15.23 -18.73
C ALA A 145 6.01 13.90 -19.51
N ALA A 146 7.13 13.48 -20.09
CA ALA A 146 7.21 12.21 -20.82
C ALA A 146 7.13 11.01 -19.86
N LEU A 147 7.76 11.11 -18.68
CA LEU A 147 7.65 10.14 -17.60
C LEU A 147 6.19 9.99 -17.16
N GLU A 148 5.52 11.10 -16.84
CA GLU A 148 4.12 11.10 -16.44
C GLU A 148 3.21 10.48 -17.50
N ALA A 149 3.41 10.83 -18.78
CA ALA A 149 2.65 10.25 -19.88
C ALA A 149 2.78 8.72 -19.97
N ARG A 150 3.98 8.16 -19.72
CA ARG A 150 4.19 6.70 -19.71
C ARG A 150 3.49 6.02 -18.53
N LEU A 151 3.52 6.65 -17.35
CA LEU A 151 2.83 6.13 -16.16
C LEU A 151 1.32 6.14 -16.35
N ARG A 152 0.75 7.25 -16.85
CA ARG A 152 -0.68 7.34 -17.18
C ARG A 152 -1.07 6.34 -18.25
N ALA A 153 -0.25 6.17 -19.30
CA ALA A 153 -0.51 5.16 -20.33
C ALA A 153 -0.48 3.74 -19.78
N PHE A 154 0.38 3.41 -18.83
CA PHE A 154 0.35 2.10 -18.15
C PHE A 154 -0.89 1.95 -17.28
N ALA A 155 -1.19 2.96 -16.45
CA ALA A 155 -2.33 2.96 -15.54
C ALA A 155 -3.68 2.91 -16.27
N GLY A 156 -3.79 3.46 -17.48
CA GLY A 156 -5.02 3.39 -18.29
C GLY A 156 -5.25 2.06 -19.01
N ARG A 157 -4.34 1.07 -18.89
CA ARG A 157 -4.51 -0.25 -19.55
C ARG A 157 -5.37 -1.19 -18.71
N SER A 158 -6.66 -0.89 -18.57
CA SER A 158 -7.59 -1.65 -17.72
C SER A 158 -7.55 -3.16 -17.96
N GLN A 159 -7.37 -3.64 -19.19
CA GLN A 159 -7.27 -5.09 -19.46
C GLN A 159 -6.07 -5.76 -18.76
N THR A 160 -4.97 -5.04 -18.53
CA THR A 160 -3.85 -5.52 -17.71
C THR A 160 -4.30 -5.86 -16.29
N PHE A 161 -5.20 -5.04 -15.73
CA PHE A 161 -5.67 -5.11 -14.36
C PHE A 161 -6.90 -5.99 -14.17
N ALA A 162 -7.48 -6.52 -15.25
CA ALA A 162 -8.44 -7.63 -15.19
C ALA A 162 -7.74 -9.00 -15.04
N MET A 163 -6.40 -9.06 -15.14
CA MET A 163 -5.62 -10.28 -14.98
C MET A 163 -4.94 -10.35 -13.60
N PRO A 164 -4.91 -11.51 -12.93
CA PRO A 164 -4.16 -11.72 -11.69
C PRO A 164 -2.66 -11.44 -11.87
N ASN A 165 -2.25 -10.21 -11.59
CA ASN A 165 -0.87 -9.75 -11.58
C ASN A 165 -0.67 -8.76 -10.42
N LYS A 166 -0.32 -9.31 -9.26
CA LYS A 166 -0.17 -8.52 -8.02
C LYS A 166 0.83 -7.38 -8.20
N LYS A 167 1.97 -7.64 -8.85
CA LYS A 167 2.99 -6.62 -9.09
C LYS A 167 2.44 -5.43 -9.86
N ALA A 168 1.74 -5.67 -10.98
CA ALA A 168 1.14 -4.59 -11.75
C ALA A 168 0.13 -3.79 -10.92
N ALA A 169 -0.68 -4.45 -10.10
CA ALA A 169 -1.67 -3.78 -9.26
C ALA A 169 -1.04 -2.87 -8.19
N TYR A 170 0.06 -3.28 -7.52
CA TYR A 170 0.81 -2.39 -6.63
C TYR A 170 1.49 -1.24 -7.38
N GLU A 171 2.00 -1.47 -8.59
CA GLU A 171 2.56 -0.38 -9.40
C GLU A 171 1.47 0.63 -9.80
N LEU A 172 0.23 0.18 -10.06
CA LEU A 172 -0.91 1.06 -10.31
C LEU A 172 -1.24 1.96 -9.11
N THR A 173 -1.31 1.41 -7.90
CA THR A 173 -1.61 2.20 -6.69
C THR A 173 -0.53 3.25 -6.46
N HIS A 174 0.74 2.87 -6.59
CA HIS A 174 1.87 3.79 -6.44
C HIS A 174 1.88 4.90 -7.51
N ILE A 175 1.47 4.62 -8.75
CA ILE A 175 1.30 5.67 -9.77
C ILE A 175 0.31 6.72 -9.27
N ILE A 176 -0.86 6.30 -8.76
CA ILE A 176 -1.85 7.24 -8.24
C ILE A 176 -1.32 7.98 -7.00
N PHE A 177 -0.60 7.30 -6.11
CA PHE A 177 0.02 7.94 -4.94
C PHE A 177 1.01 9.02 -5.36
N TYR A 178 1.82 8.80 -6.40
CA TYR A 178 2.78 9.81 -6.85
C TYR A 178 2.11 10.95 -7.63
N LEU A 179 1.15 10.66 -8.50
CA LEU A 179 0.39 11.67 -9.24
C LEU A 179 -0.43 12.59 -8.34
N SER A 180 -0.95 12.05 -7.24
CA SER A 180 -1.74 12.80 -6.25
C SER A 180 -0.87 13.48 -5.18
N GLU A 181 0.45 13.33 -5.24
CA GLU A 181 1.36 13.72 -4.16
C GLU A 181 0.90 13.18 -2.79
N TYR A 182 0.52 11.91 -2.76
CA TYR A 182 -0.11 11.23 -1.63
C TYR A 182 -1.36 11.97 -1.13
N GLY A 183 -2.26 12.32 -2.04
CA GLY A 183 -3.55 12.93 -1.74
C GLY A 183 -3.57 14.46 -1.56
N ARG A 184 -2.46 15.16 -1.79
CA ARG A 184 -2.41 16.64 -1.71
C ARG A 184 -2.94 17.33 -2.95
N VAL A 185 -2.85 16.69 -4.11
CA VAL A 185 -3.33 17.21 -5.39
C VAL A 185 -4.24 16.19 -6.07
N ASP A 186 -5.21 16.69 -6.84
CA ASP A 186 -6.05 15.85 -7.69
C ASP A 186 -5.18 15.23 -8.81
N PRO A 187 -5.04 13.89 -8.88
CA PRO A 187 -4.25 13.23 -9.92
C PRO A 187 -4.88 13.31 -11.32
N GLN A 188 -6.14 13.77 -11.43
CA GLN A 188 -6.90 13.88 -12.68
C GLN A 188 -6.89 12.56 -13.46
N ILE A 189 -7.33 11.48 -12.81
CA ILE A 189 -7.44 10.18 -13.47
C ILE A 189 -8.55 10.23 -14.53
N ASP A 190 -8.32 9.56 -15.65
CA ASP A 190 -9.37 9.38 -16.67
C ASP A 190 -10.21 8.13 -16.38
N ALA A 191 -11.26 7.93 -17.18
CA ALA A 191 -12.14 6.77 -17.06
C ALA A 191 -11.37 5.43 -17.17
N ALA A 192 -10.31 5.36 -17.98
CA ALA A 192 -9.56 4.13 -18.17
C ALA A 192 -8.70 3.79 -16.95
N MET A 193 -8.08 4.78 -16.31
CA MET A 193 -7.38 4.63 -15.04
C MET A 193 -8.34 4.28 -13.90
N HIS A 194 -9.53 4.88 -13.87
CA HIS A 194 -10.58 4.50 -12.93
C HIS A 194 -10.97 3.01 -13.11
N ASP A 195 -11.25 2.56 -14.33
CA ASP A 195 -11.56 1.15 -14.62
C ASP A 195 -10.43 0.22 -14.19
N SER A 196 -9.16 0.61 -14.38
CA SER A 196 -8.01 -0.13 -13.89
C SER A 196 -8.01 -0.32 -12.38
N LEU A 197 -8.32 0.73 -11.61
CA LEU A 197 -8.45 0.65 -10.14
C LEU A 197 -9.61 -0.27 -9.75
N ILE A 198 -10.76 -0.17 -10.43
CA ILE A 198 -11.90 -1.04 -10.18
C ILE A 198 -11.55 -2.50 -10.45
N PHE A 199 -10.91 -2.81 -11.58
CA PHE A 199 -10.56 -4.19 -11.95
C PHE A 199 -9.50 -4.78 -11.01
N ALA A 200 -8.46 -4.01 -10.68
CA ALA A 200 -7.47 -4.41 -9.69
C ALA A 200 -8.11 -4.63 -8.32
N GLY A 201 -9.07 -3.78 -7.93
CA GLY A 201 -9.79 -3.86 -6.65
C GLY A 201 -10.66 -5.11 -6.59
N THR A 202 -11.37 -5.43 -7.66
CA THR A 202 -12.14 -6.67 -7.78
C THR A 202 -11.23 -7.90 -7.63
N LEU A 203 -10.04 -7.91 -8.25
CA LEU A 203 -9.07 -8.99 -8.06
C LEU A 203 -8.58 -9.08 -6.61
N ALA A 204 -8.20 -7.94 -6.01
CA ALA A 204 -7.70 -7.91 -4.63
C ALA A 204 -8.77 -8.40 -3.64
N PHE A 205 -10.03 -8.00 -3.83
CA PHE A 205 -11.16 -8.46 -3.04
C PHE A 205 -11.39 -9.98 -3.20
N LEU A 206 -11.41 -10.49 -4.43
CA LEU A 206 -11.57 -11.93 -4.69
C LEU A 206 -10.37 -12.77 -4.21
N ASP A 207 -9.18 -12.19 -4.10
CA ASP A 207 -7.98 -12.85 -3.55
C ASP A 207 -7.91 -12.75 -2.02
N PHE A 208 -8.86 -12.05 -1.37
CA PHE A 208 -8.81 -11.65 0.03
C PHE A 208 -7.50 -10.94 0.42
N ASN A 209 -6.90 -10.22 -0.54
CA ASN A 209 -5.71 -9.41 -0.35
C ASN A 209 -6.09 -8.04 0.20
N ALA A 210 -6.16 -7.93 1.54
CA ALA A 210 -6.57 -6.71 2.21
C ALA A 210 -5.54 -5.59 2.11
N ASP A 211 -4.26 -5.93 1.99
CA ASP A 211 -3.16 -4.99 1.79
C ASP A 211 -3.35 -4.21 0.48
N LEU A 212 -3.40 -4.94 -0.65
CA LEU A 212 -3.62 -4.34 -1.96
C LEU A 212 -4.99 -3.67 -2.08
N LEU A 213 -6.05 -4.26 -1.50
CA LEU A 213 -7.38 -3.65 -1.57
C LEU A 213 -7.42 -2.32 -0.80
N ALA A 214 -6.73 -2.23 0.35
CA ALA A 214 -6.61 -0.98 1.07
C ALA A 214 -5.88 0.08 0.24
N GLU A 215 -4.76 -0.26 -0.40
CA GLU A 215 -4.06 0.68 -1.30
C GLU A 215 -4.92 1.15 -2.47
N ILE A 216 -5.71 0.26 -3.07
CA ILE A 216 -6.64 0.62 -4.15
C ILE A 216 -7.73 1.57 -3.64
N CYS A 217 -8.28 1.32 -2.46
CA CYS A 217 -9.26 2.20 -1.85
C CYS A 217 -8.66 3.57 -1.50
N ILE A 218 -7.40 3.62 -1.05
CA ILE A 218 -6.65 4.87 -0.83
C ILE A 218 -6.45 5.61 -2.15
N ALA A 219 -6.05 4.91 -3.22
CA ALA A 219 -5.84 5.49 -4.54
C ALA A 219 -7.13 6.10 -5.11
N LEU A 220 -8.26 5.40 -4.98
CA LEU A 220 -9.59 5.94 -5.34
C LEU A 220 -9.90 7.21 -4.55
N ARG A 221 -9.69 7.21 -3.23
CA ARG A 221 -9.92 8.40 -2.40
C ARG A 221 -9.01 9.58 -2.78
N PHE A 222 -7.75 9.33 -3.10
CA PHE A 222 -6.83 10.37 -3.59
C PHE A 222 -7.22 10.93 -4.95
N ALA A 223 -7.92 10.14 -5.77
CA ALA A 223 -8.53 10.59 -7.02
C ALA A 223 -9.89 11.28 -6.84
N GLY A 224 -10.36 11.48 -5.60
CA GLY A 224 -11.67 12.05 -5.31
C GLY A 224 -12.84 11.08 -5.53
N GLU A 225 -12.55 9.80 -5.76
CA GLU A 225 -13.54 8.76 -6.01
C GLU A 225 -13.92 8.02 -4.72
N GLU A 226 -15.14 7.48 -4.68
CA GLU A 226 -15.60 6.64 -3.58
C GLU A 226 -15.34 5.16 -3.86
N PRO A 227 -14.58 4.44 -3.00
CA PRO A 227 -14.48 3.00 -3.11
C PRO A 227 -15.83 2.32 -2.94
N PRO A 228 -16.08 1.21 -3.64
CA PRO A 228 -17.26 0.37 -3.42
C PRO A 228 -17.52 0.06 -1.94
N GLU A 229 -18.76 0.26 -1.50
CA GLU A 229 -19.17 0.09 -0.10
C GLU A 229 -18.84 -1.32 0.44
N VAL A 230 -18.99 -2.35 -0.40
CA VAL A 230 -18.65 -3.74 -0.06
C VAL A 230 -17.18 -3.87 0.36
N TRP A 231 -16.26 -3.19 -0.32
CA TRP A 231 -14.84 -3.24 -0.01
C TRP A 231 -14.53 -2.49 1.29
N ASP A 232 -15.14 -1.32 1.47
CA ASP A 232 -15.01 -0.53 2.70
C ASP A 232 -15.47 -1.32 3.95
N ILE A 233 -16.66 -1.92 3.89
CA ILE A 233 -17.18 -2.78 4.97
C ILE A 233 -16.23 -3.94 5.23
N TRP A 234 -15.74 -4.60 4.19
CA TRP A 234 -14.86 -5.75 4.33
C TRP A 234 -13.51 -5.37 4.95
N LEU A 235 -12.88 -4.26 4.52
CA LEU A 235 -11.63 -3.77 5.10
C LEU A 235 -11.78 -3.42 6.59
N ARG A 236 -12.88 -2.76 6.98
CA ARG A 236 -13.19 -2.48 8.40
C ARG A 236 -13.29 -3.76 9.24
N GLN A 237 -13.81 -4.84 8.66
CA GLN A 237 -13.86 -6.14 9.33
C GLN A 237 -12.46 -6.77 9.41
N GLN A 238 -11.64 -6.66 8.35
CA GLN A 238 -10.31 -7.25 8.32
C GLN A 238 -9.36 -6.63 9.35
N LEU A 239 -9.47 -5.33 9.65
CA LEU A 239 -8.64 -4.73 10.70
C LEU A 239 -8.89 -5.40 12.06
N ARG A 240 -10.12 -5.83 12.36
CA ARG A 240 -10.47 -6.49 13.63
C ARG A 240 -9.85 -7.88 13.78
N CYS A 241 -9.25 -8.42 12.71
CA CYS A 241 -8.57 -9.70 12.70
C CYS A 241 -7.08 -9.59 13.04
N PHE A 242 -6.58 -8.38 13.31
CA PHE A 242 -5.20 -8.15 13.72
C PHE A 242 -5.01 -8.29 15.23
N SER A 243 -3.81 -8.75 15.59
CA SER A 243 -3.29 -8.74 16.95
C SER A 243 -1.83 -8.28 16.92
N LEU A 244 -1.48 -7.40 17.86
CA LEU A 244 -0.12 -6.94 18.11
C LEU A 244 0.42 -7.72 19.30
N VAL A 245 1.42 -8.57 19.05
CA VAL A 245 1.93 -9.52 20.05
C VAL A 245 3.39 -9.22 20.36
N PRO A 246 3.79 -9.02 21.64
CA PRO A 246 5.20 -8.93 22.00
C PRO A 246 5.85 -10.31 21.86
N ASP A 247 6.87 -10.42 20.99
CA ASP A 247 7.55 -11.67 20.68
C ASP A 247 8.98 -11.42 20.19
N GLU A 248 9.95 -11.53 21.10
CA GLU A 248 11.38 -11.29 20.82
C GLU A 248 11.98 -12.32 19.84
N ALA A 249 11.42 -13.54 19.78
CA ALA A 249 12.00 -14.65 19.03
C ALA A 249 11.36 -14.86 17.65
N ALA A 250 10.21 -14.23 17.40
CA ALA A 250 9.49 -14.42 16.15
C ALA A 250 10.18 -13.74 14.95
N PRO A 251 10.11 -14.36 13.75
CA PRO A 251 10.51 -13.70 12.51
C PRO A 251 9.69 -12.44 12.24
N LEU A 252 10.33 -11.39 11.72
CA LEU A 252 9.69 -10.12 11.34
C LEU A 252 9.22 -10.09 9.88
N ALA A 253 9.03 -11.25 9.26
CA ALA A 253 8.26 -11.39 8.03
C ALA A 253 6.77 -11.53 8.41
N ASP A 254 6.22 -10.46 8.96
CA ASP A 254 4.90 -10.40 9.58
C ASP A 254 3.94 -9.46 8.82
N ASP A 255 2.74 -9.26 9.36
CA ASP A 255 1.65 -8.58 8.65
C ASP A 255 1.65 -7.04 8.85
N TYR A 256 2.80 -6.42 9.16
CA TYR A 256 2.83 -4.99 9.53
C TYR A 256 2.38 -4.07 8.40
N HIS A 257 2.79 -4.33 7.15
CA HIS A 257 2.48 -3.43 6.02
C HIS A 257 0.97 -3.38 5.80
N GLU A 258 0.35 -4.55 5.80
CA GLU A 258 -1.11 -4.67 5.71
C GLU A 258 -1.81 -3.96 6.87
N TYR A 259 -1.30 -4.12 8.10
CA TYR A 259 -1.80 -3.34 9.25
C TYR A 259 -1.73 -1.82 9.00
N LEU A 260 -0.60 -1.32 8.48
CA LEU A 260 -0.43 0.09 8.16
C LEU A 260 -1.41 0.56 7.09
N MET A 261 -1.57 -0.19 5.98
CA MET A 261 -2.46 0.20 4.88
C MET A 261 -3.92 0.25 5.32
N LEU A 262 -4.40 -0.72 6.10
CA LEU A 262 -5.76 -0.69 6.64
C LEU A 262 -5.99 0.49 7.60
N ASN A 263 -5.04 0.77 8.49
CA ASN A 263 -5.17 1.92 9.40
C ASN A 263 -5.05 3.26 8.68
N TRP A 264 -4.24 3.34 7.62
CA TRP A 264 -4.15 4.50 6.75
C TRP A 264 -5.49 4.77 6.08
N TYR A 265 -6.09 3.76 5.46
CA TYR A 265 -7.40 3.85 4.82
C TYR A 265 -8.50 4.33 5.79
N LEU A 266 -8.55 3.78 7.01
CA LEU A 266 -9.53 4.20 8.01
C LEU A 266 -9.30 5.62 8.53
N SER A 267 -8.04 6.06 8.60
CA SER A 267 -7.71 7.44 8.95
C SER A 267 -8.21 8.41 7.88
N LEU A 268 -7.99 8.10 6.60
CA LEU A 268 -8.46 8.93 5.47
C LEU A 268 -9.99 9.02 5.36
N THR A 269 -10.71 7.99 5.79
CA THR A 269 -12.19 7.97 5.77
C THR A 269 -12.81 8.58 7.03
N GLY A 270 -12.01 9.14 7.95
CA GLY A 270 -12.48 9.78 9.17
C GLY A 270 -13.05 8.81 10.21
N LEU A 271 -12.85 7.50 10.03
CA LEU A 271 -13.31 6.44 10.94
C LEU A 271 -12.34 6.20 12.10
N GLY A 272 -11.21 6.89 12.08
CA GLY A 272 -10.09 6.69 12.98
C GLY A 272 -9.20 5.54 12.53
N GLY A 273 -7.90 5.69 12.67
CA GLY A 273 -6.92 4.62 12.51
C GLY A 273 -6.01 4.58 13.72
N PHE A 274 -5.18 3.54 13.80
CA PHE A 274 -4.17 3.36 14.84
C PHE A 274 -4.77 3.42 16.26
N ALA A 275 -5.90 2.72 16.45
CA ALA A 275 -6.61 2.66 17.71
C ALA A 275 -6.04 1.61 18.69
N ASP A 276 -5.26 0.65 18.18
CA ASP A 276 -4.69 -0.42 18.99
C ASP A 276 -3.65 0.08 19.97
N GLN A 277 -3.59 -0.58 21.13
CA GLN A 277 -2.50 -0.41 22.06
C GLN A 277 -1.28 -1.16 21.54
N VAL A 278 -0.14 -0.49 21.50
CA VAL A 278 1.14 -1.09 21.06
C VAL A 278 1.87 -1.64 22.29
N PRO A 279 2.12 -2.95 22.40
CA PRO A 279 2.90 -3.51 23.50
C PRO A 279 4.33 -2.97 23.54
N GLU A 280 4.96 -2.98 24.72
CA GLU A 280 6.39 -2.69 24.87
C GLU A 280 7.26 -3.85 24.33
N GLY A 281 8.45 -3.52 23.82
CA GLY A 281 9.41 -4.49 23.28
C GLY A 281 9.14 -4.85 21.82
N ARG A 282 9.81 -5.89 21.30
CA ARG A 282 9.62 -6.32 19.91
C ARG A 282 8.19 -6.80 19.69
N VAL A 283 7.44 -6.11 18.83
CA VAL A 283 6.05 -6.46 18.49
C VAL A 283 6.01 -7.14 17.13
N VAL A 284 5.14 -8.13 17.00
CA VAL A 284 4.79 -8.82 15.75
C VAL A 284 3.33 -8.57 15.42
N PHE A 285 3.06 -8.24 14.15
CA PHE A 285 1.70 -8.04 13.63
C PHE A 285 1.19 -9.35 13.06
N ARG A 286 0.09 -9.87 13.60
CA ARG A 286 -0.51 -11.14 13.15
C ARG A 286 -1.96 -10.91 12.75
N ARG A 287 -2.30 -11.31 11.53
CA ARG A 287 -3.68 -11.36 11.02
C ARG A 287 -4.13 -12.82 10.88
N VAL A 288 -5.35 -13.11 11.33
CA VAL A 288 -6.01 -14.39 11.01
C VAL A 288 -6.60 -14.31 9.60
N ARG A 289 -6.27 -15.28 8.73
CA ARG A 289 -6.71 -15.33 7.32
C ARG A 289 -7.37 -16.66 6.97
N PRO A 290 -8.33 -16.68 6.03
CA PRO A 290 -8.81 -17.92 5.41
C PRO A 290 -7.68 -18.60 4.61
N LEU A 291 -7.77 -19.93 4.45
CA LEU A 291 -6.72 -20.74 3.80
C LEU A 291 -6.57 -20.48 2.29
N SER A 292 -7.64 -20.07 1.61
CA SER A 292 -7.62 -19.79 0.17
C SER A 292 -8.66 -18.73 -0.21
N GLY A 293 -8.31 -17.85 -1.16
CA GLY A 293 -9.22 -16.86 -1.71
C GLY A 293 -10.06 -17.39 -2.90
N PRO A 294 -11.28 -16.89 -3.09
CA PRO A 294 -12.17 -17.18 -4.23
C PRO A 294 -11.52 -17.08 -5.61
N LEU A 295 -10.55 -16.16 -5.77
CA LEU A 295 -9.86 -15.91 -7.04
C LEU A 295 -9.18 -17.16 -7.61
N ARG A 296 -8.65 -18.03 -6.73
CA ARG A 296 -8.00 -19.27 -7.15
C ARG A 296 -9.01 -20.23 -7.78
N GLU A 297 -10.11 -20.49 -7.09
CA GLU A 297 -11.16 -21.38 -7.61
C GLU A 297 -11.75 -20.85 -8.92
N LEU A 298 -11.99 -19.53 -9.00
CA LEU A 298 -12.46 -18.88 -10.22
C LEU A 298 -11.46 -19.04 -11.38
N SER A 299 -10.17 -18.85 -11.12
CA SER A 299 -9.12 -19.01 -12.12
C SER A 299 -9.01 -20.45 -12.63
N GLU A 300 -9.04 -21.43 -11.72
CA GLU A 300 -9.01 -22.86 -12.06
C GLU A 300 -10.27 -23.26 -12.86
N CYS A 301 -11.44 -22.74 -12.48
CA CYS A 301 -12.71 -22.96 -13.17
C CYS A 301 -12.68 -22.45 -14.62
N ILE A 302 -12.25 -21.20 -14.83
CA ILE A 302 -12.14 -20.59 -16.17
C ILE A 302 -11.07 -21.28 -17.02
N TYR A 303 -9.95 -21.70 -16.40
CA TYR A 303 -8.92 -22.46 -17.10
C TYR A 303 -9.45 -23.82 -17.59
N ALA A 304 -10.13 -24.56 -16.72
CA ALA A 304 -10.67 -25.89 -17.02
C ALA A 304 -11.74 -25.90 -18.13
N MET A 305 -12.40 -24.76 -18.38
CA MET A 305 -13.38 -24.62 -19.47
C MET A 305 -12.74 -24.60 -20.87
N GLY A 306 -11.44 -24.31 -20.99
CA GLY A 306 -10.75 -24.32 -22.28
C GLY A 306 -11.44 -23.45 -23.33
N ASN A 307 -11.76 -24.03 -24.49
CA ASN A 307 -12.42 -23.34 -25.60
C ASN A 307 -13.92 -23.06 -25.38
N THR A 308 -14.50 -23.60 -24.31
CA THR A 308 -15.93 -23.38 -24.00
C THR A 308 -16.16 -22.15 -23.12
N ARG A 309 -15.09 -21.51 -22.61
CA ARG A 309 -15.20 -20.28 -21.83
C ARG A 309 -15.62 -19.10 -22.72
N SER A 310 -16.44 -18.22 -22.16
CA SER A 310 -16.89 -16.97 -22.78
C SER A 310 -16.48 -15.78 -21.91
N GLY A 311 -16.32 -14.60 -22.52
CA GLY A 311 -16.15 -13.33 -21.80
C GLY A 311 -17.48 -12.69 -21.37
N ASP A 312 -18.61 -13.31 -21.73
CA ASP A 312 -19.95 -12.87 -21.37
C ASP A 312 -20.33 -13.43 -19.99
N TRP A 313 -20.24 -12.59 -18.96
CA TRP A 313 -20.54 -13.00 -17.58
C TRP A 313 -21.97 -13.54 -17.39
N PRO A 314 -23.03 -12.85 -17.86
CA PRO A 314 -24.39 -13.38 -17.76
C PRO A 314 -24.54 -14.81 -18.29
N LYS A 315 -23.88 -15.16 -19.41
CA LYS A 315 -23.89 -16.54 -19.94
C LYS A 315 -23.09 -17.52 -19.08
N MET A 316 -21.98 -17.07 -18.49
CA MET A 316 -21.07 -17.93 -17.74
C MET A 316 -21.49 -18.13 -16.28
N ARG A 317 -22.26 -17.20 -15.71
CA ARG A 317 -22.57 -17.10 -14.28
C ARG A 317 -23.02 -18.41 -13.65
N GLU A 318 -24.05 -19.04 -14.20
CA GLU A 318 -24.62 -20.27 -13.66
C GLU A 318 -23.60 -21.43 -13.71
N THR A 319 -22.92 -21.58 -14.84
CA THR A 319 -21.95 -22.66 -15.05
C THR A 319 -20.71 -22.49 -14.17
N VAL A 320 -20.23 -21.26 -14.00
CA VAL A 320 -19.12 -20.93 -13.10
C VAL A 320 -19.56 -21.21 -11.66
N SER A 321 -20.69 -20.65 -11.23
CA SER A 321 -21.16 -20.77 -9.84
C SER A 321 -21.36 -22.23 -9.42
N ALA A 322 -21.90 -23.08 -10.30
CA ALA A 322 -22.11 -24.50 -10.03
C ALA A 322 -20.80 -25.30 -9.75
N ARG A 323 -19.63 -24.74 -10.08
CA ARG A 323 -18.31 -25.37 -9.91
C ARG A 323 -17.49 -24.80 -8.76
N LEU A 324 -17.99 -23.76 -8.10
CA LEU A 324 -17.28 -23.06 -7.03
C LEU A 324 -17.84 -23.42 -5.66
N SER A 325 -17.02 -23.30 -4.63
CA SER A 325 -17.44 -23.39 -3.24
C SER A 325 -18.50 -22.32 -2.89
N GLN A 326 -19.27 -22.55 -1.83
CA GLN A 326 -20.27 -21.56 -1.38
C GLN A 326 -19.62 -20.23 -0.98
N GLU A 327 -18.43 -20.27 -0.40
CA GLU A 327 -17.66 -19.07 -0.04
C GLU A 327 -17.23 -18.29 -1.29
N ALA A 328 -16.71 -18.98 -2.31
CA ALA A 328 -16.34 -18.35 -3.56
C ALA A 328 -17.55 -17.79 -4.33
N GLN A 329 -18.69 -18.49 -4.32
CA GLN A 329 -19.94 -17.99 -4.90
C GLN A 329 -20.41 -16.71 -4.20
N ALA A 330 -20.39 -16.67 -2.86
CA ALA A 330 -20.78 -15.50 -2.09
C ALA A 330 -19.86 -14.30 -2.37
N ALA A 331 -18.54 -14.53 -2.44
CA ALA A 331 -17.58 -13.48 -2.74
C ALA A 331 -17.73 -12.93 -4.17
N ILE A 332 -17.99 -13.78 -5.16
CA ILE A 332 -18.25 -13.34 -6.54
C ILE A 332 -19.55 -12.55 -6.64
N ALA A 333 -20.62 -13.01 -5.97
CA ALA A 333 -21.88 -12.25 -5.94
C ALA A 333 -21.68 -10.87 -5.29
N ALA A 334 -20.89 -10.78 -4.21
CA ALA A 334 -20.53 -9.51 -3.59
C ALA A 334 -19.67 -8.63 -4.51
N ALA A 335 -18.72 -9.22 -5.25
CA ALA A 335 -17.89 -8.51 -6.21
C ALA A 335 -18.69 -7.98 -7.41
N GLU A 336 -19.66 -8.75 -7.91
CA GLU A 336 -20.59 -8.32 -8.95
C GLU A 336 -21.47 -7.15 -8.47
N ALA A 337 -22.00 -7.24 -7.26
CA ALA A 337 -22.83 -6.18 -6.69
C ALA A 337 -22.04 -4.90 -6.37
N ALA A 338 -20.72 -4.99 -6.17
CA ALA A 338 -19.87 -3.87 -5.80
C ALA A 338 -19.60 -2.89 -6.95
N THR A 339 -19.79 -3.28 -8.21
CA THR A 339 -19.46 -2.42 -9.36
C THR A 339 -20.32 -2.69 -10.58
N GLY A 340 -20.71 -1.63 -11.29
CA GLY A 340 -21.36 -1.73 -12.60
C GLY A 340 -20.44 -2.25 -13.72
N GLN A 341 -19.14 -2.43 -13.44
CA GLN A 341 -18.14 -2.82 -14.44
C GLN A 341 -17.77 -4.31 -14.40
N PHE A 342 -18.48 -5.12 -13.60
CA PHE A 342 -18.12 -6.53 -13.39
C PHE A 342 -18.09 -7.35 -14.69
N ASP A 343 -19.03 -7.10 -15.61
CA ASP A 343 -19.06 -7.78 -16.92
C ASP A 343 -17.80 -7.47 -17.76
N ALA A 344 -17.35 -6.21 -17.74
CA ALA A 344 -16.14 -5.78 -18.46
C ALA A 344 -14.88 -6.34 -17.80
N PHE A 345 -14.83 -6.36 -16.47
CA PHE A 345 -13.79 -7.05 -15.70
C PHE A 345 -13.71 -8.53 -16.09
N PHE A 346 -14.85 -9.24 -16.05
CA PHE A 346 -14.92 -10.66 -16.33
C PHE A 346 -14.52 -10.98 -17.76
N HIS A 347 -14.92 -10.14 -18.72
CA HIS A 347 -14.49 -10.25 -20.11
C HIS A 347 -12.95 -10.27 -20.21
N GLY A 348 -12.25 -9.34 -19.56
CA GLY A 348 -10.79 -9.34 -19.48
C GLY A 348 -10.22 -10.56 -18.74
N PHE A 349 -10.78 -10.89 -17.59
CA PHE A 349 -10.36 -12.03 -16.74
C PHE A 349 -10.46 -13.38 -17.47
N SER A 350 -11.48 -13.55 -18.32
CA SER A 350 -11.73 -14.77 -19.09
C SER A 350 -10.68 -15.07 -20.17
N ARG A 351 -9.92 -14.04 -20.59
CA ARG A 351 -8.84 -14.15 -21.60
C ARG A 351 -9.27 -14.89 -22.88
N VAL A 352 -10.51 -14.69 -23.32
CA VAL A 352 -11.00 -15.29 -24.58
C VAL A 352 -10.20 -14.76 -25.77
N GLY A 353 -9.93 -13.46 -25.82
CA GLY A 353 -9.15 -12.82 -26.90
C GLY A 353 -7.65 -13.18 -26.96
N LEU A 354 -7.14 -13.97 -26.00
CA LEU A 354 -5.74 -14.45 -25.97
C LEU A 354 -5.59 -15.93 -26.33
N GLN A 355 -6.69 -16.60 -26.71
CA GLN A 355 -6.60 -17.98 -27.19
C GLN A 355 -5.80 -18.00 -28.49
N MET A 356 -4.72 -18.78 -28.52
CA MET A 356 -3.99 -19.03 -29.75
C MET A 356 -4.87 -19.86 -30.67
N GLU A 357 -5.28 -19.30 -31.81
CA GLU A 357 -5.80 -20.10 -32.91
C GLU A 357 -4.64 -20.95 -33.45
N LEU A 358 -4.55 -22.20 -32.99
CA LEU A 358 -3.74 -23.20 -33.68
C LEU A 358 -4.41 -23.43 -35.04
N ARG A 359 -3.89 -22.78 -36.08
CA ARG A 359 -4.25 -23.09 -37.46
C ARG A 359 -3.92 -24.58 -37.69
N ALA A 360 -4.97 -25.36 -37.95
CA ALA A 360 -4.88 -26.78 -38.27
C ALA A 360 -4.13 -27.01 -39.59
#